data_AF-A0A418M736-F1
#
_entry.id   AF-A0A418M736-F1
#
_cell.length_a   1.000
_cell.length_b   1.000
_cell.length_c   1.000
_cell.angle_alpha   90.00
_cell.angle_beta   90.00
_cell.angle_gamma   90.00
#
_symmetry.space_group_name_H-M   'P 1'
#
loop_
_entity.id
_entity.type
_entity.pdbx_description
1 polymer ?
#
loop_
_entity_poly.entity_id
_entity_poly.type
_entity_poly.pdbx_seq_one_letter_code
_entity_poly.pdbx_strand_id
1 'polypeptide(L)' 'MEDEDMYYLEYELSDGSRVMLSFEDINDRDGCHISLDMYKVQLGPVDMDKLQQILQKFHGKMVKSNPALT' A
#
# COMPACT_ATOMS: atom_id res chain seq x y z
N MET A 1 -18.04 -18.99 9.89
CA MET A 1 -17.08 -17.87 9.95
C MET A 1 -16.31 -18.00 8.67
N GLU A 2 -16.68 -17.20 7.67
CA GLU A 2 -15.76 -16.97 6.55
C GLU A 2 -14.62 -16.18 7.19
N ASP A 3 -13.42 -16.74 7.21
CA ASP A 3 -12.24 -15.93 7.37
C ASP A 3 -12.28 -14.95 6.19
N GLU A 4 -12.60 -13.69 6.42
CA GLU A 4 -12.52 -12.65 5.40
C GLU A 4 -11.06 -12.58 4.96
N ASP A 5 -10.73 -13.25 3.86
CA ASP A 5 -9.39 -13.30 3.29
C ASP A 5 -8.94 -11.87 2.98
N MET A 6 -8.16 -11.29 3.89
CA MET A 6 -7.55 -9.97 3.70
C MET A 6 -6.61 -10.02 2.49
N TYR A 7 -6.73 -9.02 1.62
CA TYR A 7 -5.83 -8.86 0.48
C TYR A 7 -4.65 -7.98 0.88
N TYR A 8 -3.45 -8.42 0.54
CA TYR A 8 -2.23 -7.71 0.90
C TYR A 8 -1.45 -7.20 -0.31
N LEU A 9 -0.72 -6.11 -0.11
CA LEU A 9 0.20 -5.51 -1.08
C LEU A 9 1.48 -5.08 -0.37
N GLU A 10 2.63 -5.63 -0.79
CA GLU A 10 3.95 -5.11 -0.43
C GLU A 10 4.32 -4.00 -1.43
N TYR A 11 4.78 -2.85 -0.93
CA TYR A 11 5.19 -1.73 -1.76
C TYR A 11 6.51 -1.11 -1.28
N GLU A 12 7.39 -0.78 -2.23
CA GLU A 12 8.67 -0.12 -1.96
C GLU A 12 8.55 1.39 -2.21
N LEU A 13 8.76 2.16 -1.15
CA LEU A 13 8.80 3.62 -1.17
C LEU A 13 10.10 4.12 -1.81
N SER A 14 10.13 5.40 -2.17
CA SER A 14 11.28 6.01 -2.84
C SER A 14 12.56 6.09 -2.00
N ASP A 15 12.45 5.98 -0.67
CA ASP A 15 13.58 5.90 0.25
C ASP A 15 14.15 4.48 0.39
N GLY A 16 13.57 3.50 -0.32
CA GLY A 16 13.90 2.07 -0.24
C GLY A 16 13.19 1.33 0.89
N SER A 17 12.38 2.02 1.71
CA SER A 17 11.57 1.38 2.76
C SER A 17 10.45 0.56 2.13
N ARG A 18 10.21 -0.64 2.68
CA ARG A 18 9.08 -1.48 2.25
C ARG A 18 7.97 -1.46 3.28
N VAL A 19 6.75 -1.34 2.80
CA VAL A 19 5.53 -1.32 3.61
C VAL A 19 4.61 -2.45 3.17
N MET A 20 3.86 -2.98 4.13
CA MET A 20 2.80 -3.96 3.87
C MET A 20 1.46 -3.28 4.07
N LEU A 21 0.58 -3.41 3.09
CA LEU A 21 -0.76 -2.83 3.06
C LEU A 21 -1.78 -3.96 3.08
N SER A 22 -2.90 -3.75 3.77
CA SER A 22 -4.03 -4.69 3.86
C SER A 22 -5.33 -4.03 3.41
N PHE A 23 -6.16 -4.81 2.73
CA PHE A 23 -7.43 -4.41 2.15
C PHE A 23 -8.49 -5.49 2.38
N GLU A 24 -9.74 -5.06 2.59
CA GLU A 24 -10.89 -5.97 2.73
C GLU A 24 -11.47 -6.37 1.35
N ASP A 25 -11.16 -5.61 0.29
CA ASP A 25 -11.60 -5.86 -1.10
C ASP A 25 -10.40 -5.95 -2.06
N ILE A 26 -10.41 -6.95 -2.95
CA ILE A 26 -9.39 -7.14 -3.99
C ILE A 26 -9.34 -5.99 -4.99
N ASN A 27 -10.49 -5.39 -5.31
CA ASN A 27 -10.58 -4.26 -6.22
C ASN A 27 -9.89 -3.02 -5.64
N ASP A 28 -10.01 -2.83 -4.33
CA ASP A 28 -9.31 -1.77 -3.61
C ASP A 28 -7.80 -2.02 -3.59
N ARG A 29 -7.37 -3.28 -3.35
CA ARG A 29 -5.94 -3.65 -3.42
C ARG A 29 -5.35 -3.40 -4.80
N ASP A 30 -6.01 -3.87 -5.85
CA ASP A 30 -5.54 -3.72 -7.24
C ASP A 30 -5.59 -2.26 -7.70
N GLY A 31 -6.66 -1.54 -7.37
CA GLY A 31 -6.80 -0.11 -7.66
C GLY A 31 -5.71 0.73 -6.97
N CYS A 32 -5.38 0.40 -5.72
CA CYS A 32 -4.27 1.03 -5.00
C CYS A 32 -2.93 0.76 -5.70
N HIS A 33 -2.64 -0.50 -6.04
CA HIS A 33 -1.40 -0.87 -6.72
C HIS A 33 -1.22 -0.12 -8.04
N ILE A 34 -2.24 -0.15 -8.91
CA ILE A 34 -2.22 0.54 -10.20
C ILE A 34 -2.02 2.04 -10.02
N SER A 35 -2.71 2.65 -9.05
CA SER A 35 -2.61 4.10 -8.81
C SER A 35 -1.22 4.52 -8.33
N LEU A 36 -0.59 3.71 -7.48
CA LEU A 36 0.78 3.94 -7.01
C LEU A 36 1.78 3.88 -8.18
N ASP A 37 1.67 2.86 -9.03
CA ASP A 37 2.56 2.71 -10.19
C ASP A 37 2.34 3.81 -11.23
N MET A 38 1.08 4.17 -11.50
CA MET A 38 0.76 5.30 -12.39
C MET A 38 1.34 6.61 -11.87
N TYR A 39 1.20 6.87 -10.56
CA TYR A 39 1.80 8.05 -9.94
C TYR A 39 3.33 8.04 -10.10
N LYS A 40 3.97 6.91 -9.78
CA LYS A 40 5.42 6.73 -9.86
C LYS A 40 5.96 7.04 -11.26
N VAL A 41 5.27 6.56 -12.28
CA VAL A 41 5.65 6.74 -13.69
C VAL A 41 5.42 8.19 -14.16
N GLN A 42 4.34 8.84 -13.73
CA GLN A 42 3.92 10.13 -14.30
C GLN A 42 4.38 11.35 -13.50
N LEU A 43 4.40 11.26 -12.17
CA LEU A 43 4.54 12.41 -11.27
C LEU A 43 5.79 12.33 -10.39
N GLY A 44 6.41 11.16 -10.27
CA GLY A 44 7.68 10.97 -9.58
C GLY A 44 7.57 10.08 -8.34
N PRO A 45 8.57 10.12 -7.45
CA PRO A 45 8.71 9.17 -6.35
C PRO A 45 7.47 9.10 -5.45
N VAL A 46 7.16 7.89 -4.96
CA VAL A 46 6.13 7.67 -3.93
C VAL A 46 6.81 7.63 -2.56
N ASP A 47 6.62 8.69 -1.79
CA ASP A 47 6.97 8.76 -0.38
C ASP A 47 5.79 8.31 0.52
N MET A 48 6.02 8.35 1.84
CA MET A 48 5.00 7.95 2.83
C MET A 48 3.73 8.80 2.76
N ASP A 49 3.87 10.11 2.54
CA ASP A 49 2.73 11.03 2.47
C ASP A 49 1.88 10.74 1.25
N LYS A 50 2.52 10.51 0.09
CA LYS A 50 1.83 10.15 -1.14
C LYS A 50 1.17 8.77 -1.03
N LEU A 51 1.87 7.80 -0.46
CA LEU A 51 1.33 6.48 -0.17
C LEU A 51 0.05 6.59 0.66
N GLN A 52 0.08 7.32 1.78
CA GLN A 52 -1.10 7.50 2.64
C GLN A 52 -2.29 8.14 1.92
N GLN A 53 -2.03 9.16 1.08
CA GLN A 53 -3.09 9.79 0.29
C GLN A 53 -3.75 8.84 -0.70
N ILE A 54 -2.96 7.99 -1.37
CA ILE A 54 -3.50 7.00 -2.32
C ILE A 54 -4.21 5.89 -1.56
N LEU A 55 -3.58 5.37 -0.50
CA LEU A 55 -4.11 4.31 0.35
C LEU A 55 -5.50 4.64 0.91
N GLN A 56 -5.70 5.88 1.38
CA GLN A 56 -6.99 6.35 1.89
C GLN A 56 -8.12 6.31 0.84
N LYS A 57 -7.80 6.49 -0.46
CA LYS A 57 -8.81 6.43 -1.53
C LYS A 57 -9.32 5.02 -1.78
N PHE A 58 -8.54 4.01 -1.42
CA PHE A 58 -8.83 2.59 -1.62
C PHE A 58 -9.04 1.88 -0.28
N HIS A 59 -9.44 2.61 0.77
CA HIS A 59 -9.77 2.06 2.09
C HIS A 59 -8.69 1.14 2.70
N GLY A 60 -7.44 1.26 2.25
CA GLY A 60 -6.36 0.39 2.68
C GLY A 60 -5.82 0.79 4.04
N LYS A 61 -5.20 -0.16 4.72
CA LYS A 61 -4.56 0.04 6.02
C LYS A 61 -3.11 -0.40 5.93
N MET A 62 -2.20 0.32 6.59
CA MET A 62 -0.83 -0.16 6.73
C MET A 62 -0.78 -1.22 7.83
N VAL A 63 -0.29 -2.41 7.49
CA VAL A 63 0.03 -3.43 8.47
C VAL A 63 1.31 -2.95 9.15
N LYS A 64 1.28 -2.80 10.49
CA LYS A 64 2.42 -2.29 11.29
C LYS A 64 3.75 -2.77 10.69
N SER A 65 4.60 -1.82 10.30
CA SER A 65 5.96 -2.17 9.87
C SER A 65 6.59 -2.90 11.05
N ASN A 66 7.10 -4.11 10.80
CA ASN A 66 7.92 -4.77 11.80
C ASN A 66 9.16 -3.90 11.93
N PRO A 67 9.40 -3.19 13.06
CA PRO A 67 10.70 -2.59 13.26
C PRO A 67 11.67 -3.76 13.28
N ALA A 68 12.55 -3.81 12.30
CA ALA A 68 13.57 -4.85 12.21
C ALA A 68 14.17 -5.06 13.60
N LEU A 69 14.16 -6.32 14.07
CA LEU A 69 14.82 -6.76 15.29
C LEU A 69 16.18 -6.05 15.39
N THR A 70 16.29 -5.16 16.38
CA THR A 70 17.55 -4.54 16.81
C THR A 70 18.15 -5.39 17.91
#